data_AF-A0A7C0VCR8-F1
#
_entry.id   AF-A0A7C0VCR8-F1
#
_cell.length_a   1.000
_cell.length_b   1.000
_cell.length_c   1.000
_cell.angle_alpha   90.00
_cell.angle_beta   90.00
_cell.angle_gamma   90.00
#
_symmetry.space_group_name_H-M   'P 1'
#
loop_
_entity.id
_entity.type
_entity.pdbx_description
1 polymer ?
#
loop_
_entity_poly.entity_id
_entity_poly.type
_entity_poly.pdbx_seq_one_letter_code
_entity_poly.pdbx_strand_id
1 'polypeptide(L)'
;MFCDLTDEREESFTMEVLDKKIIFSSPSFKKTYTFFEHGFNVQWEKVEGLPEKVIIPLATYSKDIEIQEDLIRVKQAYGNITIEIEFDGFGDVEMEDIYTITSSEGGLEKTKQGVMFTLYTEHGGVLSSRLRIIKE
;
A
#
# COMPACT_ATOMS: atom_id res chain seq x y z
N MET A 1 3.42 11.61 38.63
CA MET A 1 4.46 11.04 37.75
C MET A 1 4.26 11.70 36.41
N PHE A 2 5.01 12.77 36.15
CA PHE A 2 4.97 13.46 34.85
C PHE A 2 5.83 12.60 33.91
N CYS A 3 5.24 12.02 32.88
CA CYS A 3 6.03 11.48 31.78
C CYS A 3 6.63 12.67 31.04
N ASP A 4 7.95 12.76 31.08
CA ASP A 4 8.75 13.60 30.21
C ASP A 4 8.40 13.24 28.76
N LEU A 5 7.72 14.13 28.05
CA LEU A 5 7.43 14.02 26.62
C LEU A 5 8.57 14.63 25.80
N THR A 6 9.81 14.36 26.18
CA THR A 6 11.02 14.83 25.51
C THR A 6 11.85 13.64 25.00
N ASP A 7 11.22 12.70 24.29
CA ASP A 7 11.96 11.90 23.31
C ASP A 7 11.97 12.71 22.00
N GLU A 8 12.80 13.75 21.98
CA GLU A 8 13.15 14.54 20.79
C GLU A 8 14.06 13.73 19.85
N ARG A 9 13.74 12.47 19.59
CA ARG A 9 14.23 11.83 18.37
C ARG A 9 13.39 12.41 17.25
N GLU A 10 13.85 13.53 16.70
CA GLU A 10 13.56 13.85 15.31
C GLU A 10 14.02 12.64 14.50
N GLU A 11 13.12 11.68 14.26
CA GLU A 11 13.27 10.72 13.19
C GLU A 11 13.36 11.57 11.92
N SER A 12 14.58 11.90 11.52
CA SER A 12 14.80 12.74 10.34
C SER A 12 14.41 11.91 9.13
N PHE A 13 13.19 12.15 8.65
CA PHE A 13 12.74 11.61 7.38
C PHE A 13 13.29 12.46 6.25
N THR A 14 13.89 11.82 5.25
CA THR A 14 14.29 12.50 4.02
C THR A 14 13.48 11.97 2.84
N MET A 15 13.22 12.87 1.88
CA MET A 15 12.58 12.52 0.62
C MET A 15 13.43 13.07 -0.53
N GLU A 16 13.86 12.17 -1.41
CA GLU A 16 14.58 12.51 -2.64
C GLU A 16 13.70 12.18 -3.84
N VAL A 17 13.58 13.14 -4.77
CA VAL A 17 12.82 12.97 -6.02
C VAL A 17 13.80 13.06 -7.19
N LEU A 18 13.86 11.98 -7.94
CA LEU A 18 14.58 11.84 -9.20
C LEU A 18 13.55 11.52 -10.29
N ASP A 19 13.91 11.71 -11.58
CA ASP A 19 13.01 11.59 -12.74
C ASP A 19 11.90 10.52 -12.59
N LYS A 20 12.30 9.25 -12.43
CA LYS A 20 11.37 8.11 -12.27
C LYS A 20 11.43 7.46 -10.90
N LYS A 21 11.95 8.14 -9.87
CA LYS A 21 12.22 7.53 -8.58
C LYS A 21 11.94 8.48 -7.42
N ILE A 22 11.20 8.01 -6.42
CA ILE A 22 11.05 8.72 -5.14
C ILE A 22 11.63 7.82 -4.05
N ILE A 23 12.53 8.37 -3.24
CA ILE A 23 13.18 7.65 -2.13
C ILE A 23 12.78 8.33 -0.83
N PHE A 24 12.14 7.60 0.05
CA PHE A 24 11.92 7.98 1.44
C PHE A 24 12.93 7.24 2.31
N SER A 25 13.65 7.97 3.15
CA SER A 25 14.56 7.36 4.13
C SER A 25 14.17 7.77 5.52
N SER A 26 14.18 6.82 6.44
CA SER A 26 14.07 7.01 7.88
C SER A 26 15.23 6.28 8.57
N PRO A 27 15.46 6.51 9.87
CA PRO A 27 16.43 5.73 10.63
C PRO A 27 16.15 4.21 10.61
N SER A 28 14.88 3.80 10.48
CA SER A 28 14.49 2.40 10.59
C SER A 28 14.39 1.67 9.23
N PHE A 29 14.03 2.38 8.16
CA PHE A 29 13.82 1.79 6.85
C PHE A 29 14.08 2.79 5.71
N LYS A 30 14.26 2.25 4.50
CA LYS A 30 14.25 3.03 3.26
C LYS A 30 13.20 2.47 2.32
N LYS A 31 12.38 3.36 1.75
CA LYS A 31 11.31 3.02 0.82
C LYS A 31 11.56 3.70 -0.52
N THR A 32 11.62 2.91 -1.57
CA THR A 32 11.94 3.37 -2.92
C THR A 32 10.77 3.09 -3.86
N TYR A 33 10.18 4.14 -4.42
CA TYR A 33 9.24 4.07 -5.53
C TYR A 33 9.99 4.21 -6.85
N THR A 34 9.76 3.32 -7.80
CA THR A 34 10.31 3.41 -9.17
C THR A 34 9.18 3.32 -10.18
N PHE A 35 8.98 4.37 -10.97
CA PHE A 35 7.87 4.51 -11.90
C PHE A 35 8.21 4.01 -13.31
N PHE A 36 7.24 3.39 -13.96
CA PHE A 36 7.29 2.97 -15.36
C PHE A 36 5.94 3.25 -16.03
N GLU A 37 5.85 3.04 -17.36
CA GLU A 37 4.75 3.52 -18.20
C GLU A 37 3.34 3.20 -17.69
N HIS A 38 3.16 2.04 -17.05
CA HIS A 38 1.86 1.57 -16.56
C HIS A 38 1.91 1.07 -15.12
N GLY A 39 2.74 1.69 -14.28
CA GLY A 39 2.79 1.31 -12.87
C GLY A 39 4.04 1.76 -12.15
N PHE A 40 4.29 1.13 -11.01
CA PHE A 40 5.47 1.39 -10.20
C PHE A 40 5.86 0.17 -9.38
N ASN A 41 7.14 0.14 -9.00
CA ASN A 41 7.67 -0.77 -8.00
C ASN A 41 7.88 -0.01 -6.69
N VAL A 42 7.60 -0.65 -5.56
CA VAL A 42 7.94 -0.19 -4.22
C VAL A 42 8.87 -1.21 -3.61
N GLN A 43 10.05 -0.77 -3.19
CA GLN A 43 11.01 -1.60 -2.48
C GLN A 43 11.23 -1.03 -1.08
N TRP A 44 11.19 -1.89 -0.06
CA TRP A 44 11.52 -1.57 1.31
C TRP A 44 12.83 -2.27 1.70
N GLU A 45 13.81 -1.47 2.10
CA GLU A 45 15.11 -1.91 2.58
C GLU A 45 15.18 -1.67 4.10
N LYS A 46 15.59 -2.70 4.84
CA LYS A 46 15.75 -2.65 6.30
C LYS A 46 17.02 -1.85 6.65
N VAL A 47 16.89 -0.90 7.59
CA VAL A 47 18.05 -0.27 8.26
C VAL A 47 18.14 -0.81 9.70
N GLU A 48 17.06 -0.73 10.46
CA GLU A 48 16.94 -1.36 11.80
C GLU A 48 15.73 -2.32 11.89
N GLY A 49 14.65 -2.05 11.15
CA GLY A 49 13.40 -2.82 11.17
C GLY A 49 12.64 -2.72 9.85
N LEU A 50 11.75 -3.68 9.59
CA LEU A 50 10.75 -3.58 8.52
C LEU A 50 9.39 -3.32 9.15
N PRO A 51 8.46 -2.63 8.44
CA PRO A 51 7.10 -2.50 8.92
C PRO A 51 6.48 -3.90 9.09
N GLU A 52 5.75 -4.17 10.18
CA GLU A 52 5.09 -5.48 10.38
C GLU A 52 4.04 -5.80 9.30
N LYS A 53 3.51 -4.75 8.66
CA LYS A 53 2.54 -4.85 7.57
C LYS A 53 2.63 -3.66 6.64
N VAL A 54 2.26 -3.87 5.38
CA VAL A 54 2.12 -2.83 4.36
C VAL A 54 0.65 -2.74 3.95
N ILE A 55 0.11 -1.52 3.97
CA ILE A 55 -1.28 -1.25 3.60
C ILE A 55 -1.32 -0.65 2.19
N ILE A 56 -2.12 -1.24 1.32
CA ILE A 56 -2.35 -0.79 -0.05
C ILE A 56 -3.84 -0.50 -0.23
N PRO A 57 -4.28 0.76 -0.06
CA PRO A 57 -5.64 1.15 -0.40
C PRO A 57 -5.79 1.25 -1.92
N LEU A 58 -6.85 0.66 -2.46
CA LEU A 58 -7.20 0.74 -3.86
C LEU A 58 -8.63 1.25 -4.01
N ALA A 59 -8.79 2.36 -4.73
CA ALA A 59 -10.09 2.85 -5.15
C ALA A 59 -10.68 1.91 -6.23
N THR A 60 -11.48 0.95 -5.80
CA THR A 60 -12.16 -0.02 -6.67
C THR A 60 -13.56 -0.33 -6.16
N TYR A 61 -14.52 -0.33 -7.09
CA TYR A 61 -15.87 -0.81 -6.84
C TYR A 61 -16.03 -2.28 -7.25
N SER A 62 -14.95 -2.91 -7.70
CA SER A 62 -14.98 -4.28 -8.18
C SER A 62 -15.29 -5.28 -7.06
N LYS A 63 -15.93 -6.37 -7.50
CA LYS A 63 -16.10 -7.61 -6.75
C LYS A 63 -15.24 -8.74 -7.32
N ASP A 64 -14.60 -8.51 -8.46
CA ASP A 64 -13.71 -9.47 -9.14
C ASP A 64 -12.28 -9.18 -8.69
N ILE A 65 -11.96 -9.73 -7.52
CA ILE A 65 -10.67 -9.63 -6.84
C ILE A 65 -10.18 -11.04 -6.56
N GLU A 66 -9.02 -11.39 -7.11
CA GLU A 66 -8.32 -12.64 -6.87
C GLU A 66 -7.11 -12.36 -5.98
N ILE A 67 -6.95 -13.12 -4.90
CA ILE A 67 -5.78 -13.05 -4.01
C ILE A 67 -5.09 -14.42 -4.06
N GLN A 68 -3.82 -14.40 -4.45
CA GLN A 68 -2.92 -15.55 -4.48
C GLN A 68 -1.75 -15.29 -3.52
N GLU A 69 -0.83 -16.25 -3.42
CA GLU A 69 0.31 -16.20 -2.49
C GLU A 69 1.19 -14.97 -2.71
N ASP A 70 1.45 -14.57 -3.95
CA ASP A 70 2.36 -13.49 -4.34
C ASP A 70 1.72 -12.44 -5.26
N LEU A 71 0.40 -12.52 -5.47
CA LEU A 71 -0.33 -11.71 -6.45
C LEU A 71 -1.74 -11.37 -5.99
N ILE A 72 -2.08 -10.08 -6.04
CA ILE A 72 -3.46 -9.61 -6.02
C ILE A 72 -3.82 -9.15 -7.43
N ARG A 73 -4.92 -9.66 -7.98
CA ARG A 73 -5.49 -9.23 -9.27
C ARG A 73 -6.87 -8.61 -9.04
N VAL A 74 -7.06 -7.40 -9.56
CA VAL A 74 -8.33 -6.67 -9.49
C VAL A 74 -8.78 -6.31 -10.89
N LYS A 75 -9.82 -6.98 -11.38
CA LYS A 75 -10.48 -6.60 -12.64
C LYS A 75 -11.46 -5.47 -12.34
N GLN A 76 -11.28 -4.30 -12.92
CA GLN A 76 -12.12 -3.15 -12.61
C GLN A 76 -13.56 -3.40 -13.07
N ALA A 77 -14.54 -3.02 -12.23
CA ALA A 77 -15.96 -3.17 -12.58
C ALA A 77 -16.37 -2.31 -13.79
N TYR A 78 -15.62 -1.24 -14.03
CA TYR A 78 -15.84 -0.31 -15.13
C TYR A 78 -14.53 -0.13 -15.91
N GLY A 79 -14.60 -0.38 -17.21
CA GLY A 79 -13.46 -0.32 -18.12
C GLY A 79 -12.74 -1.66 -18.28
N ASN A 80 -11.93 -1.74 -19.33
CA ASN A 80 -11.11 -2.91 -19.63
C ASN A 80 -9.74 -2.77 -18.96
N ILE A 81 -9.72 -2.73 -17.63
CA ILE A 81 -8.49 -2.55 -16.86
C ILE A 81 -8.40 -3.62 -15.79
N THR A 82 -7.26 -4.28 -15.76
CA THR A 82 -6.85 -5.18 -14.69
C THR A 82 -5.67 -4.56 -13.95
N ILE A 83 -5.77 -4.47 -12.62
CA ILE A 83 -4.67 -4.05 -11.75
C ILE A 83 -4.06 -5.30 -11.13
N GLU A 84 -2.76 -5.46 -11.29
CA GLU A 84 -1.99 -6.53 -10.66
C GLU A 84 -1.03 -5.94 -9.64
N ILE A 85 -1.02 -6.48 -8.43
CA ILE A 85 -0.09 -6.14 -7.37
C ILE A 85 0.67 -7.43 -7.05
N GLU A 86 1.87 -7.55 -7.61
CA GLU A 86 2.82 -8.61 -7.26
C GLU A 86 3.57 -8.21 -5.99
N PHE A 87 3.89 -9.14 -5.11
CA PHE A 87 4.61 -8.83 -3.88
C PHE A 87 5.49 -9.99 -3.41
N ASP A 88 6.57 -9.65 -2.71
CA ASP A 88 7.56 -10.60 -2.19
C ASP A 88 8.00 -10.20 -0.77
N GLY A 89 8.27 -11.21 0.07
CA GLY A 89 8.59 -11.06 1.49
C GLY A 89 7.37 -10.86 2.41
N PHE A 90 6.16 -11.21 1.95
CA PHE A 90 4.92 -11.14 2.71
C PHE A 90 4.30 -12.54 2.85
N GLY A 91 3.63 -12.80 3.97
CA GLY A 91 3.08 -14.12 4.29
C GLY A 91 1.57 -14.17 4.09
N ASP A 92 0.85 -13.30 4.81
CA ASP A 92 -0.62 -13.24 4.74
C ASP A 92 -1.10 -11.93 4.11
N VAL A 93 -2.24 -12.01 3.40
CA VAL A 93 -2.95 -10.86 2.85
C VAL A 93 -4.38 -10.81 3.39
N GLU A 94 -4.71 -9.72 4.08
CA GLU A 94 -6.09 -9.41 4.47
C GLU A 94 -6.70 -8.37 3.53
N MET A 95 -8.01 -8.48 3.32
CA MET A 95 -8.77 -7.58 2.46
C MET A 95 -10.00 -7.04 3.20
N GLU A 96 -10.14 -5.72 3.23
CA GLU A 96 -11.28 -5.03 3.84
C GLU A 96 -11.88 -4.00 2.89
N ASP A 97 -13.20 -3.88 2.89
CA ASP A 97 -13.87 -2.81 2.15
C ASP A 97 -13.73 -1.45 2.86
N ILE A 98 -13.41 -0.41 2.10
CA ILE A 98 -13.37 0.97 2.57
C ILE A 98 -14.75 1.60 2.34
N TYR A 99 -15.33 2.19 3.38
CA TYR A 99 -16.64 2.84 3.31
C TYR A 99 -16.59 4.30 3.76
N THR A 100 -17.41 5.13 3.15
CA THR A 100 -17.75 6.47 3.64
C THR A 100 -19.21 6.51 4.06
N ILE A 101 -19.49 7.20 5.17
CA ILE A 101 -20.84 7.49 5.62
C ILE A 101 -21.12 8.95 5.31
N THR A 102 -22.18 9.21 4.54
CA THR A 102 -22.63 10.56 4.20
C THR A 102 -24.01 10.83 4.76
N SER A 103 -24.21 12.03 5.31
CA SER A 103 -25.52 12.51 5.77
C SER A 103 -26.13 13.41 4.69
N SER A 104 -27.36 13.10 4.27
CA SER A 104 -28.14 13.88 3.32
C SER A 104 -29.54 14.15 3.88
N GLU A 105 -30.35 14.94 3.18
CA GLU A 105 -31.77 15.15 3.53
C GLU A 105 -32.56 13.82 3.57
N GLY A 106 -32.08 12.79 2.86
CA GLY A 106 -32.65 11.44 2.84
C GLY A 106 -32.20 10.52 3.97
N GLY A 107 -31.28 10.97 4.84
CA GLY A 107 -30.73 10.19 5.95
C GLY A 107 -29.25 9.83 5.79
N LEU A 108 -28.82 8.79 6.50
CA LEU A 108 -27.44 8.29 6.45
C LEU A 108 -27.29 7.25 5.35
N GLU A 109 -26.31 7.47 4.46
CA GLU A 109 -25.95 6.55 3.40
C GLU A 109 -24.53 6.00 3.64
N LYS A 110 -24.35 4.71 3.36
CA LYS A 110 -23.05 4.02 3.44
C LYS A 110 -22.62 3.62 2.03
N THR A 111 -21.52 4.20 1.55
CA THR A 111 -21.03 4.02 0.17
C THR A 111 -19.62 3.42 0.18
N LYS A 112 -19.43 2.30 -0.51
CA LYS A 112 -18.10 1.69 -0.72
C LYS A 112 -17.25 2.64 -1.56
N GLN A 113 -16.02 2.91 -1.12
CA GLN A 113 -15.05 3.76 -1.83
C GLN A 113 -13.90 2.96 -2.44
N GLY A 114 -13.66 1.75 -1.94
CA GLY A 114 -12.50 0.97 -2.32
C GLY A 114 -12.33 -0.27 -1.49
N VAL A 115 -11.13 -0.82 -1.58
CA VAL A 115 -10.66 -1.97 -0.83
C VAL A 115 -9.29 -1.64 -0.25
N MET A 116 -9.03 -2.08 0.97
CA MET A 116 -7.74 -2.02 1.64
C MET A 116 -7.14 -3.42 1.66
N PHE A 117 -5.95 -3.57 1.09
CA PHE A 117 -5.14 -4.78 1.23
C PHE A 117 -4.10 -4.56 2.32
N THR A 118 -4.01 -5.49 3.26
CA THR A 118 -2.99 -5.51 4.33
C THR A 118 -2.10 -6.71 4.10
N LEU A 119 -0.84 -6.46 3.74
CA LEU A 119 0.17 -7.50 3.50
C LEU A 119 1.05 -7.60 4.75
N TYR A 120 1.08 -8.76 5.41
CA TYR A 120 1.89 -9.01 6.60
C TYR A 120 3.29 -9.49 6.23
N THR A 121 4.32 -8.93 6.85
CA THR A 121 5.70 -9.26 6.50
C THR A 121 6.14 -10.58 7.09
N GLU A 122 6.84 -11.39 6.30
CA GLU A 122 7.59 -12.51 6.83
C GLU A 122 8.94 -12.05 7.40
N HIS A 123 9.41 -12.69 8.46
CA HIS A 123 10.63 -12.27 9.13
C HIS A 123 11.87 -12.48 8.26
N GLY A 124 12.45 -11.38 7.74
CA GLY A 124 13.90 -11.31 7.44
C GLY A 124 14.36 -11.03 6.01
N GLY A 125 13.62 -10.28 5.18
CA GLY A 125 14.00 -10.01 3.78
C GLY A 125 13.91 -8.55 3.32
N VAL A 126 14.14 -8.32 2.03
CA VAL A 126 13.71 -7.07 1.34
C VAL A 126 12.24 -7.25 1.01
N LEU A 127 11.38 -6.28 1.33
CA LEU A 127 9.99 -6.33 0.88
C LEU A 127 9.88 -5.62 -0.45
N SER A 128 9.20 -6.22 -1.42
CA SER A 128 8.91 -5.54 -2.67
C SER A 128 7.47 -5.73 -3.08
N SER A 129 6.89 -4.70 -3.70
CA SER A 129 5.61 -4.82 -4.35
C SER A 129 5.60 -4.05 -5.67
N ARG A 130 5.06 -4.67 -6.70
CA ARG A 130 4.95 -4.10 -8.03
C ARG A 130 3.50 -3.99 -8.42
N LEU A 131 3.05 -2.75 -8.59
CA LEU A 131 1.73 -2.45 -9.13
C LEU A 131 1.84 -2.25 -10.64
N ARG A 132 1.00 -2.94 -11.40
CA ARG A 132 0.86 -2.79 -12.86
C ARG A 132 -0.60 -2.59 -13.23
N ILE A 133 -0.82 -1.78 -14.26
CA ILE A 133 -2.10 -1.56 -14.90
C ILE A 133 -2.06 -2.20 -16.28
N ILE A 134 -2.96 -3.15 -16.53
CA ILE A 134 -3.08 -3.88 -17.79
C ILE A 134 -4.38 -3.44 -18.46
N LYS A 135 -4.29 -3.02 -19.73
CA LYS A 135 -5.45 -2.70 -20.56
C LYS A 135 -5.82 -3.94 -21.39
N GLU A 136 -7.07 -4.38 -21.29
CA GLU A 136 -7.63 -5.53 -22.02
C GLU A 136 -8.31 -5.14 -23.34
#